data_AF-I4B999-F1
#
_entry.id   AF-I4B999-F1
#
_cell.length_a   1.000
_cell.length_b   1.000
_cell.length_c   1.000
_cell.angle_alpha   90.00
_cell.angle_beta   90.00
_cell.angle_gamma   90.00
#
_symmetry.space_group_name_H-M   'P 1'
#
loop_
_entity.id
_entity.type
_entity.pdbx_description
1 polymer ?
#
loop_
_entity_poly.entity_id
_entity_poly.type
_entity_poly.pdbx_seq_one_letter_code
_entity_poly.pdbx_strand_id
1 'polypeptide(L)'
;MDILSNPYLNVLFNALISGGAFLCFVLGLATLALKYPRRSVPYLTLLCFVMGVTQLYAWFNLNTIFFKVQWVNYIFVGANFLIGPGVYYFYKATGDEKFQANRRTQLAFLPGLFVLILIPLINLVAPQVMPRDPRQFFYIGEPSFIDVIFSVAMIHNAAYYVKLFMETRPVIAANSEMKKNGGLTAFLMFFGIITFINLYGLIAYATRDIRHFYADSCIITLLIVAFLIFSLRYPQYFLRVKPES
;
A
#
# COMPACT_ATOMS: atom_id res chain seq x y z
N MET A 1 5.46 18.60 17.63
CA MET A 1 6.93 18.71 17.53
C MET A 1 7.30 18.36 16.09
N ASP A 2 7.76 19.33 15.30
CA ASP A 2 7.87 19.19 13.85
C ASP A 2 8.85 18.05 13.45
N ILE A 3 8.57 17.32 12.38
CA ILE A 3 9.52 16.34 11.81
C ILE A 3 10.78 17.05 11.33
N LEU A 4 10.62 18.30 10.87
CA LEU A 4 11.69 19.15 10.39
C LEU A 4 12.66 19.56 11.52
N SER A 5 12.31 19.36 12.80
CA SER A 5 13.15 19.78 13.92
C SER A 5 14.30 18.82 14.22
N ASN A 6 14.29 17.59 13.72
CA ASN A 6 15.41 16.65 13.85
C ASN A 6 16.03 16.40 12.46
N PRO A 7 17.22 16.97 12.16
CA PRO A 7 17.81 16.90 10.83
C PRO A 7 18.18 15.47 10.42
N TYR A 8 18.59 14.62 11.36
CA TYR A 8 18.97 13.24 11.06
C TYR A 8 17.76 12.39 10.69
N LEU A 9 16.65 12.53 11.43
CA LEU A 9 15.40 11.81 11.09
C LEU A 9 14.85 12.28 9.75
N ASN A 10 14.91 13.57 9.46
CA ASN A 10 14.43 14.11 8.20
C ASN A 10 15.23 13.56 7.00
N VAL A 11 16.56 13.49 7.10
CA VAL A 11 17.42 12.89 6.06
C VAL A 11 17.09 11.42 5.86
N LEU A 12 16.94 10.66 6.94
CA LEU A 12 16.63 9.22 6.88
C LEU A 12 15.26 8.98 6.23
N PHE A 13 14.22 9.69 6.67
CA PHE A 13 12.87 9.56 6.12
C PHE A 13 12.84 9.92 4.64
N ASN A 14 13.52 11.02 4.25
CA ASN A 14 13.62 11.41 2.85
C ASN A 14 14.26 10.31 1.99
N ALA A 15 15.40 9.77 2.42
CA ALA A 15 16.11 8.74 1.67
C ALA A 15 15.28 7.46 1.52
N LEU A 16 14.66 6.98 2.62
CA LEU A 16 13.86 5.76 2.59
C LEU A 16 12.57 5.91 1.80
N ILE A 17 11.85 7.02 1.94
CA ILE A 17 10.58 7.24 1.26
C ILE A 17 10.80 7.49 -0.24
N SER A 18 11.76 8.35 -0.61
CA SER A 18 12.07 8.59 -2.03
C SER A 18 12.65 7.35 -2.71
N GLY A 19 13.58 6.64 -2.05
CA GLY A 19 14.14 5.38 -2.54
C GLY A 19 13.06 4.30 -2.68
N GLY A 20 12.13 4.23 -1.73
CA GLY A 20 10.97 3.34 -1.81
C GLY A 20 10.05 3.68 -2.98
N ALA A 21 9.73 4.95 -3.19
CA ALA A 21 8.94 5.39 -4.34
C ALA A 21 9.61 5.00 -5.66
N PHE A 22 10.91 5.29 -5.81
CA PHE A 22 11.68 4.94 -6.99
C PHE A 22 11.70 3.43 -7.24
N LEU A 23 12.01 2.63 -6.22
CA LEU A 23 12.02 1.16 -6.30
C LEU A 23 10.66 0.63 -6.76
N CYS A 24 9.57 1.15 -6.18
CA CYS A 24 8.22 0.75 -6.54
C CYS A 24 7.90 1.03 -8.02
N PHE A 25 8.26 2.20 -8.54
CA PHE A 25 8.07 2.50 -9.97
C PHE A 25 8.93 1.63 -10.88
N VAL A 26 10.20 1.40 -10.53
CA VAL A 26 11.10 0.52 -11.29
C VAL A 26 10.56 -0.91 -11.34
N LEU A 27 10.09 -1.45 -10.21
CA LEU A 27 9.47 -2.78 -10.15
C LEU A 27 8.16 -2.83 -10.95
N GLY A 28 7.34 -1.78 -10.87
CA GLY A 28 6.13 -1.66 -11.69
C GLY A 28 6.43 -1.69 -13.19
N LEU A 29 7.43 -0.94 -13.64
CA LEU A 29 7.86 -0.95 -15.05
C LEU A 29 8.47 -2.29 -15.46
N ALA A 30 9.30 -2.89 -14.60
CA ALA A 30 9.92 -4.19 -14.87
C ALA A 30 8.86 -5.30 -15.03
N THR A 31 7.83 -5.32 -14.17
CA THR A 31 6.74 -6.31 -14.26
C THR A 31 5.92 -6.16 -15.54
N LEU A 32 5.73 -4.93 -16.04
CA LEU A 32 5.10 -4.67 -17.34
C LEU A 32 5.98 -5.09 -18.51
N ALA A 33 7.27 -4.77 -18.47
CA ALA A 33 8.22 -5.04 -19.56
C ALA A 33 8.48 -6.54 -19.75
N LEU A 34 8.59 -7.30 -18.65
CA LEU A 34 8.94 -8.72 -18.67
C LEU A 34 7.77 -9.66 -19.03
N LYS A 35 6.54 -9.13 -19.16
CA LYS A 35 5.33 -9.86 -19.62
C LYS A 35 5.17 -11.27 -19.00
N TYR A 36 5.38 -11.40 -17.70
CA TYR A 36 5.24 -12.69 -17.03
C TYR A 36 3.80 -13.24 -17.17
N PRO A 37 3.59 -14.48 -17.65
CA PRO A 37 2.27 -15.05 -17.93
C PRO A 37 1.53 -15.53 -16.68
N ARG A 38 1.61 -14.76 -15.58
CA ARG A 38 1.00 -15.09 -14.28
C ARG A 38 -0.11 -14.12 -13.94
N ARG A 39 -1.23 -14.67 -13.45
CA ARG A 39 -2.41 -13.88 -13.06
C ARG A 39 -2.17 -12.98 -11.84
N SER A 40 -1.15 -13.26 -11.03
CA SER A 40 -0.75 -12.41 -9.90
C SER A 40 0.02 -11.15 -10.31
N VAL A 41 0.66 -11.16 -11.49
CA VAL A 41 1.55 -10.08 -11.94
C VAL A 41 0.82 -8.75 -12.12
N PRO A 42 -0.37 -8.67 -12.73
CA PRO A 42 -1.10 -7.40 -12.82
C PRO A 42 -1.40 -6.77 -11.46
N TYR A 43 -1.70 -7.57 -10.43
CA TYR A 43 -1.93 -7.07 -9.07
C TYR A 43 -0.63 -6.60 -8.43
N LEU A 44 0.49 -7.30 -8.67
CA LEU A 44 1.81 -6.84 -8.22
C LEU A 44 2.19 -5.52 -8.88
N THR A 45 2.00 -5.39 -10.21
CA THR A 45 2.22 -4.14 -10.94
C THR A 45 1.37 -3.01 -10.37
N LEU A 46 0.08 -3.26 -10.14
CA LEU A 46 -0.82 -2.29 -9.52
C LEU A 46 -0.32 -1.86 -8.14
N LEU A 47 0.07 -2.81 -7.29
CA LEU A 47 0.61 -2.53 -5.96
C LEU A 47 1.90 -1.71 -6.05
N CYS A 48 2.85 -2.10 -6.89
CA CYS A 48 4.07 -1.33 -7.12
C CYS A 48 3.74 0.11 -7.56
N PHE A 49 2.79 0.30 -8.47
CA PHE A 49 2.39 1.63 -8.91
C PHE A 49 1.74 2.44 -7.77
N VAL A 50 0.76 1.86 -7.08
CA VAL A 50 0.01 2.53 -6.01
C VAL A 50 0.93 2.89 -4.83
N MET A 51 1.76 1.95 -4.39
CA MET A 51 2.74 2.19 -3.32
C MET A 51 3.77 3.24 -3.74
N GLY A 52 4.20 3.23 -5.00
CA GLY A 52 5.08 4.26 -5.57
C GLY A 52 4.45 5.66 -5.52
N VAL A 53 3.18 5.77 -5.91
CA VAL A 53 2.42 7.02 -5.79
C VAL A 53 2.31 7.46 -4.33
N THR A 54 1.89 6.59 -3.41
CA THR A 54 1.71 6.99 -2.00
C THR A 54 3.02 7.41 -1.35
N GLN A 55 4.14 6.72 -1.64
CA GLN A 55 5.46 7.09 -1.14
C GLN A 55 5.96 8.40 -1.77
N LEU A 56 5.69 8.63 -3.06
CA LEU A 56 6.02 9.91 -3.71
C LEU A 56 5.27 11.08 -3.06
N TYR A 57 3.99 10.91 -2.75
CA TYR A 57 3.21 11.93 -2.03
C TYR A 57 3.69 12.13 -0.59
N ALA A 58 4.08 11.06 0.11
CA ALA A 58 4.73 11.18 1.42
C ALA A 58 6.03 11.99 1.31
N TRP A 59 6.83 11.76 0.28
CA TRP A 59 8.05 12.54 0.02
C TRP A 59 7.76 14.01 -0.29
N PHE A 60 6.76 14.31 -1.13
CA PHE A 60 6.34 15.70 -1.36
C PHE A 60 5.92 16.39 -0.06
N ASN A 61 5.11 15.72 0.75
CA ASN A 61 4.64 16.27 2.02
C ASN A 61 5.79 16.49 3.02
N LEU A 62 6.79 15.61 3.08
CA LEU A 62 8.00 15.81 3.90
C LEU A 62 8.80 17.03 3.45
N ASN A 63 8.90 17.27 2.14
CA ASN A 63 9.64 18.40 1.57
C ASN A 63 8.79 19.67 1.42
N THR A 64 7.58 19.70 1.99
CA THR A 64 6.66 20.85 1.89
C THR A 64 6.31 21.24 0.45
N ILE A 65 6.34 20.28 -0.47
CA ILE A 65 6.03 20.49 -1.89
C ILE A 65 4.51 20.35 -2.07
N PHE A 66 3.83 21.48 -2.26
CA PHE A 66 2.37 21.52 -2.46
C PHE A 66 1.98 22.17 -3.78
N PHE A 67 1.22 21.43 -4.57
CA PHE A 67 0.72 21.85 -5.86
C PHE A 67 -0.33 22.95 -5.71
N LYS A 68 -0.32 23.90 -6.66
CA LYS A 68 -1.30 24.99 -6.75
C LYS A 68 -2.72 24.44 -6.97
N VAL A 69 -2.83 23.41 -7.80
CA VAL A 69 -4.08 22.68 -8.03
C VAL A 69 -4.30 21.74 -6.84
N GLN A 70 -5.22 22.11 -5.94
CA GLN A 70 -5.33 21.50 -4.61
C GLN A 70 -5.59 19.99 -4.65
N TRP A 71 -6.48 19.52 -5.54
CA TRP A 71 -6.83 18.09 -5.63
C TRP A 71 -5.64 17.19 -5.95
N VAL A 72 -4.63 17.72 -6.64
CA VAL A 72 -3.42 16.98 -6.97
C VAL A 72 -2.71 16.54 -5.68
N ASN A 73 -2.71 17.37 -4.63
CA ASN A 73 -2.10 17.02 -3.35
C ASN A 73 -2.73 15.79 -2.66
N TYR A 74 -3.88 15.31 -3.14
CA TYR A 74 -4.67 14.25 -2.51
C TYR A 74 -4.87 13.00 -3.37
N ILE A 75 -4.17 12.87 -4.50
CA ILE A 75 -4.25 11.66 -5.36
C ILE A 75 -3.93 10.39 -4.55
N PHE A 76 -3.00 10.48 -3.60
CA PHE A 76 -2.63 9.36 -2.74
C PHE A 76 -3.80 8.80 -1.92
N VAL A 77 -4.83 9.61 -1.62
CA VAL A 77 -6.00 9.19 -0.84
C VAL A 77 -6.82 8.17 -1.61
N GLY A 78 -7.16 8.47 -2.87
CA GLY A 78 -7.86 7.54 -3.75
C GLY A 78 -7.01 6.31 -4.08
N ALA A 79 -5.70 6.51 -4.28
CA ALA A 79 -4.76 5.40 -4.51
C ALA A 79 -4.73 4.43 -3.31
N ASN A 80 -4.83 4.93 -2.08
CA ASN A 80 -4.75 4.12 -0.87
C ASN A 80 -5.84 3.03 -0.80
N PHE A 81 -7.05 3.30 -1.32
CA PHE A 81 -8.13 2.31 -1.42
C PHE A 81 -7.78 1.09 -2.29
N LEU A 82 -6.82 1.22 -3.21
CA LEU A 82 -6.43 0.15 -4.12
C LEU A 82 -5.45 -0.83 -3.47
N ILE A 83 -4.83 -0.46 -2.33
CA ILE A 83 -3.80 -1.27 -1.66
C ILE A 83 -4.41 -2.56 -1.10
N GLY A 84 -5.44 -2.47 -0.26
CA GLY A 84 -6.06 -3.63 0.37
C GLY A 84 -6.55 -4.69 -0.62
N PRO A 85 -7.40 -4.33 -1.61
CA PRO A 85 -7.80 -5.22 -2.69
C PRO A 85 -6.61 -5.73 -3.50
N GLY A 86 -5.64 -4.87 -3.81
CA GLY A 86 -4.42 -5.23 -4.55
C GLY A 86 -3.64 -6.33 -3.84
N VAL A 87 -3.39 -6.18 -2.54
CA VAL A 87 -2.73 -7.18 -1.69
C VAL A 87 -3.55 -8.46 -1.67
N TYR A 88 -4.84 -8.37 -1.33
CA TYR A 88 -5.71 -9.54 -1.23
C TYR A 88 -5.74 -10.36 -2.53
N TYR A 89 -5.92 -9.73 -3.69
CA TYR A 89 -5.97 -10.44 -4.97
C TYR A 89 -4.60 -10.85 -5.49
N PHE A 90 -3.53 -10.11 -5.19
CA PHE A 90 -2.16 -10.57 -5.47
C PHE A 90 -1.88 -11.90 -4.78
N TYR A 91 -2.19 -11.99 -3.49
CA TYR A 91 -1.97 -13.20 -2.71
C TYR A 91 -2.91 -14.33 -3.11
N LYS A 92 -4.19 -14.05 -3.34
CA LYS A 92 -5.14 -15.05 -3.84
C LYS A 92 -4.73 -15.63 -5.19
N ALA A 93 -4.32 -14.78 -6.13
CA ALA A 93 -3.85 -15.22 -7.45
C ALA A 93 -2.49 -15.94 -7.40
N THR A 94 -1.70 -15.72 -6.34
CA THR A 94 -0.44 -16.43 -6.12
C THR A 94 -0.66 -17.81 -5.50
N GLY A 95 -1.63 -17.95 -4.60
CA GLY A 95 -1.95 -19.21 -3.93
C GLY A 95 -2.90 -20.14 -4.69
N ASP A 96 -3.72 -19.61 -5.61
CA ASP A 96 -4.67 -20.39 -6.42
C ASP A 96 -4.40 -20.22 -7.93
N GLU A 97 -3.81 -21.26 -8.53
CA GLU A 97 -3.48 -21.29 -9.96
C GLU A 97 -4.75 -21.22 -10.86
N LYS A 98 -5.93 -21.58 -10.34
CA LYS A 98 -7.19 -21.53 -11.09
C LYS A 98 -7.93 -20.21 -10.94
N PHE A 99 -7.46 -19.30 -10.09
CA PHE A 99 -8.12 -18.02 -9.81
C PHE A 99 -8.41 -17.24 -11.09
N GLN A 100 -9.68 -16.96 -11.38
CA GLN A 100 -10.10 -16.07 -12.46
C GLN A 100 -10.73 -14.80 -11.87
N ALA A 101 -10.30 -13.65 -12.37
CA ALA A 101 -10.91 -12.37 -12.00
C ALA A 101 -12.37 -12.36 -12.47
N ASN A 102 -13.28 -12.09 -11.55
CA ASN A 102 -14.71 -12.01 -11.83
C ASN A 102 -15.24 -10.60 -11.53
N ARG A 103 -16.54 -10.39 -11.73
CA ARG A 103 -17.18 -9.10 -11.44
C ARG A 103 -16.98 -8.64 -9.99
N ARG A 104 -16.96 -9.56 -9.02
CA ARG A 104 -16.68 -9.22 -7.61
C ARG A 104 -15.24 -8.75 -7.41
N THR A 105 -14.28 -9.31 -8.15
CA THR A 105 -12.90 -8.82 -8.18
C THR A 105 -12.83 -7.38 -8.69
N GLN A 106 -13.53 -7.06 -9.78
CA GLN A 106 -13.56 -5.70 -10.32
C GLN A 106 -14.22 -4.70 -9.36
N LEU A 107 -15.35 -5.08 -8.76
CA LEU A 107 -16.08 -4.24 -7.81
C LEU A 107 -15.28 -3.89 -6.56
N ALA A 108 -14.30 -4.72 -6.17
CA ALA A 108 -13.42 -4.44 -5.03
C ALA A 108 -12.53 -3.20 -5.21
N PHE A 109 -12.25 -2.80 -6.46
CA PHE A 109 -11.44 -1.61 -6.77
C PHE A 109 -12.29 -0.36 -7.01
N LEU A 110 -13.62 -0.52 -7.12
CA LEU A 110 -14.55 0.58 -7.39
C LEU A 110 -14.48 1.72 -6.37
N PRO A 111 -14.33 1.48 -5.05
CA PRO A 111 -14.20 2.57 -4.07
C PRO A 111 -13.02 3.50 -4.38
N GLY A 112 -11.86 2.95 -4.74
CA GLY A 112 -10.69 3.76 -5.08
C GLY A 112 -10.87 4.55 -6.36
N LEU A 113 -11.44 3.94 -7.40
CA LEU A 113 -11.75 4.64 -8.66
C LEU A 113 -12.78 5.76 -8.44
N PHE A 114 -13.81 5.49 -7.64
CA PHE A 114 -14.81 6.49 -7.28
C PHE A 114 -14.17 7.68 -6.55
N VAL A 115 -13.32 7.44 -5.55
CA VAL A 115 -12.65 8.51 -4.79
C VAL A 115 -11.67 9.30 -5.67
N LEU A 116 -10.93 8.65 -6.56
CA LEU A 116 -10.03 9.32 -7.51
C LEU A 116 -10.75 10.29 -8.44
N ILE A 117 -12.03 10.03 -8.75
CA ILE A 117 -12.88 10.94 -9.55
C ILE A 117 -13.56 11.97 -8.65
N LEU A 118 -14.03 11.57 -7.47
CA LEU A 118 -14.76 12.41 -6.54
C LEU A 118 -13.91 13.60 -6.04
N ILE A 119 -12.64 13.38 -5.71
CA ILE A 119 -11.75 14.42 -5.16
C ILE A 119 -11.60 15.61 -6.15
N PRO A 120 -11.25 15.39 -7.43
CA PRO A 120 -11.27 16.46 -8.44
C PRO A 120 -12.63 17.15 -8.59
N LEU A 121 -13.74 16.40 -8.57
CA LEU A 121 -15.08 16.97 -8.71
C LEU A 121 -15.45 17.88 -7.52
N ILE A 122 -15.11 17.49 -6.30
CA ILE A 122 -15.30 18.34 -5.12
C ILE A 122 -14.45 19.60 -5.24
N ASN A 123 -13.19 19.49 -5.67
CA ASN A 123 -12.32 20.65 -5.83
C ASN A 123 -12.80 21.61 -6.92
N LEU A 124 -13.50 21.10 -7.95
CA LEU A 124 -14.10 21.93 -9.00
C LEU A 124 -15.27 22.77 -8.47
N VAL A 125 -16.11 22.22 -7.58
CA VAL A 125 -17.33 22.88 -7.08
C VAL A 125 -17.09 23.68 -5.80
N ALA A 126 -16.20 23.20 -4.93
CA ALA A 126 -15.93 23.77 -3.61
C ALA A 126 -14.42 23.69 -3.26
N PRO A 127 -13.54 24.42 -3.97
CA PRO A 127 -12.10 24.38 -3.69
C PRO A 127 -11.74 24.80 -2.26
N GLN A 128 -12.54 25.68 -1.65
CA GLN A 128 -12.33 26.19 -0.29
C GLN A 128 -12.41 25.10 0.80
N VAL A 129 -13.09 23.97 0.55
CA VAL A 129 -13.17 22.88 1.53
C VAL A 129 -11.94 21.98 1.51
N MET A 130 -11.05 22.15 0.53
CA MET A 130 -9.86 21.33 0.34
C MET A 130 -8.63 22.09 0.83
N PRO A 131 -7.99 21.66 1.93
CA PRO A 131 -6.77 22.28 2.41
C PRO A 131 -5.66 22.23 1.35
N ARG A 132 -4.71 23.16 1.39
CA ARG A 132 -3.54 23.07 0.49
C ARG A 132 -2.47 22.12 1.03
N ASP A 133 -2.27 22.10 2.35
CA ASP A 133 -1.31 21.23 3.03
C ASP A 133 -2.03 19.96 3.54
N PRO A 134 -1.77 18.77 2.98
CA PRO A 134 -2.37 17.51 3.45
C PRO A 134 -2.00 17.13 4.88
N ARG A 135 -0.99 17.78 5.47
CA ARG A 135 -0.54 17.52 6.84
C ARG A 135 -1.27 18.38 7.87
N GLN A 136 -2.13 19.30 7.44
CA GLN A 136 -2.81 20.25 8.31
C GLN A 136 -3.52 19.58 9.50
N PHE A 137 -4.12 18.40 9.29
CA PHE A 137 -4.75 17.62 10.35
C PHE A 137 -3.82 17.29 11.52
N PHE A 138 -2.54 16.97 11.26
CA PHE A 138 -1.56 16.66 12.29
C PHE A 138 -1.18 17.86 13.16
N TYR A 139 -1.26 19.08 12.62
CA TYR A 139 -0.86 20.30 13.31
C TYR A 139 -2.02 21.00 13.99
N ILE A 140 -3.17 21.10 13.31
CA ILE A 140 -4.33 21.87 13.78
C ILE A 140 -5.32 20.97 14.54
N GLY A 141 -5.39 19.68 14.20
CA GLY A 141 -6.30 18.72 14.84
C GLY A 141 -7.74 18.77 14.36
N GLU A 142 -8.10 19.71 13.47
CA GLU A 142 -9.41 19.77 12.84
C GLU A 142 -9.43 18.89 11.59
N PRO A 143 -10.25 17.82 11.56
CA PRO A 143 -10.32 16.93 10.39
C PRO A 143 -11.07 17.61 9.25
N SER A 144 -10.48 17.56 8.05
CA SER A 144 -11.17 17.88 6.81
C SER A 144 -11.94 16.66 6.28
N PHE A 145 -12.79 16.86 5.27
CA PHE A 145 -13.48 15.75 4.62
C PHE A 145 -12.49 14.75 3.98
N ILE A 146 -11.32 15.21 3.53
CA ILE A 146 -10.29 14.34 2.94
C ILE A 146 -9.69 13.42 4.00
N ASP A 147 -9.49 13.93 5.22
CA ASP A 147 -8.96 13.13 6.34
C ASP A 147 -9.90 11.98 6.72
N VAL A 148 -11.21 12.23 6.63
CA VAL A 148 -12.24 11.20 6.79
C VAL A 148 -12.16 10.15 5.68
N ILE A 149 -12.09 10.57 4.42
CA ILE A 149 -11.96 9.65 3.27
C ILE A 149 -10.69 8.80 3.38
N PHE A 150 -9.57 9.42 3.78
CA PHE A 150 -8.31 8.73 3.97
C PHE A 150 -8.37 7.71 5.11
N SER A 151 -9.00 8.07 6.24
CA SER A 151 -9.24 7.14 7.35
C SER A 151 -10.09 5.94 6.91
N VAL A 152 -11.12 6.18 6.09
CA VAL A 152 -11.94 5.11 5.51
C VAL A 152 -11.09 4.22 4.59
N ALA A 153 -10.14 4.76 3.82
CA ALA A 153 -9.22 3.96 3.01
C ALA A 153 -8.36 3.03 3.87
N MET A 154 -7.83 3.53 5.00
CA MET A 154 -7.01 2.73 5.92
C MET A 154 -7.81 1.60 6.58
N ILE A 155 -9.06 1.88 6.98
CA ILE A 155 -9.99 0.88 7.53
C ILE A 155 -10.37 -0.15 6.46
N HIS A 156 -10.65 0.31 5.24
CA HIS A 156 -10.93 -0.56 4.09
C HIS A 156 -9.77 -1.52 3.84
N ASN A 157 -8.53 -1.03 3.88
CA ASN A 157 -7.33 -1.87 3.76
C ASN A 157 -7.23 -2.89 4.90
N ALA A 158 -7.46 -2.45 6.15
CA ALA A 158 -7.48 -3.35 7.31
C ALA A 158 -8.51 -4.49 7.13
N ALA A 159 -9.71 -4.18 6.63
CA ALA A 159 -10.75 -5.18 6.37
C ALA A 159 -10.29 -6.23 5.34
N TYR A 160 -9.58 -5.81 4.29
CA TYR A 160 -9.00 -6.75 3.33
C TYR A 160 -7.89 -7.61 3.94
N TYR A 161 -7.06 -7.07 4.83
CA TYR A 161 -6.02 -7.84 5.50
C TYR A 161 -6.61 -8.88 6.47
N VAL A 162 -7.64 -8.50 7.23
CA VAL A 162 -8.40 -9.44 8.07
C VAL A 162 -9.04 -10.54 7.22
N LYS A 163 -9.69 -10.17 6.12
CA LYS A 163 -10.30 -11.14 5.19
C LYS A 163 -9.25 -12.10 4.62
N LEU A 164 -8.10 -11.58 4.19
CA LEU A 164 -7.00 -12.38 3.69
C LEU A 164 -6.51 -13.37 4.74
N PHE A 165 -6.32 -12.93 5.99
CA PHE A 165 -5.92 -13.79 7.09
C PHE A 165 -6.96 -14.90 7.35
N MET A 166 -8.25 -14.56 7.38
CA MET A 166 -9.34 -15.53 7.58
C MET A 166 -9.41 -16.59 6.47
N GLU A 167 -9.24 -16.19 5.20
CA GLU A 167 -9.28 -17.12 4.07
C GLU A 167 -8.01 -17.95 3.94
N THR A 168 -6.84 -17.37 4.24
CA THR A 168 -5.58 -18.07 4.05
C THR A 168 -5.32 -19.06 5.18
N ARG A 169 -5.63 -18.72 6.44
CA ARG A 169 -5.43 -19.60 7.62
C ARG A 169 -5.87 -21.06 7.42
N PRO A 170 -7.10 -21.38 6.94
CA PRO A 170 -7.52 -22.77 6.78
C PRO A 170 -6.78 -23.50 5.64
N VAL A 171 -6.55 -22.82 4.51
CA VAL A 171 -5.84 -23.39 3.34
C VAL A 171 -4.41 -23.80 3.73
N ILE A 172 -3.77 -22.93 4.49
CA ILE A 172 -2.42 -23.09 5.03
C ILE A 172 -2.38 -24.19 6.10
N ALA A 173 -3.39 -24.26 6.98
CA ALA A 173 -3.47 -25.29 8.00
C ALA A 173 -3.67 -26.70 7.41
N ALA A 174 -4.25 -26.79 6.21
CA ALA A 174 -4.42 -28.04 5.49
C ALA A 174 -3.17 -28.48 4.69
N ASN A 175 -2.21 -27.58 4.43
CA ASN A 175 -1.03 -27.88 3.61
C ASN A 175 0.15 -28.41 4.47
N SER A 176 0.34 -29.74 4.45
CA SER A 176 1.39 -30.43 5.22
C SER A 176 2.82 -30.13 4.73
N GLU A 177 2.99 -29.80 3.45
CA GLU A 177 4.29 -29.49 2.84
C GLU A 177 4.78 -28.08 3.23
N MET A 178 3.89 -27.08 3.20
CA MET A 178 4.21 -25.72 3.66
C MET A 178 4.53 -25.67 5.16
N LYS A 179 3.92 -26.54 5.96
CA LYS A 179 4.24 -26.73 7.39
C LYS A 179 5.64 -27.29 7.60
N LYS A 180 6.04 -28.31 6.83
CA LYS A 180 7.36 -28.94 6.95
C LYS A 180 8.50 -28.02 6.52
N ASN A 181 8.31 -27.21 5.48
CA ASN A 181 9.37 -26.38 4.92
C ASN A 181 9.42 -24.95 5.50
N GLY A 182 8.62 -24.62 6.52
CA GLY A 182 8.60 -23.30 7.18
C GLY A 182 8.05 -22.14 6.34
N GLY A 183 7.75 -22.35 5.06
CA GLY A 183 7.17 -21.36 4.16
C GLY A 183 5.82 -20.83 4.64
N LEU A 184 5.06 -21.69 5.34
CA LEU A 184 3.86 -21.31 6.06
C LEU A 184 4.10 -20.15 7.05
N THR A 185 5.06 -20.33 7.95
CA THR A 185 5.34 -19.36 9.00
C THR A 185 5.79 -18.03 8.39
N ALA A 186 6.64 -18.08 7.37
CA ALA A 186 7.09 -16.89 6.65
C ALA A 186 5.93 -16.14 5.97
N PHE A 187 5.04 -16.86 5.28
CA PHE A 187 3.91 -16.26 4.58
C PHE A 187 2.89 -15.63 5.55
N LEU A 188 2.59 -16.29 6.68
CA LEU A 188 1.77 -15.71 7.74
C LEU A 188 2.43 -14.51 8.43
N MET A 189 3.75 -14.56 8.63
CA MET A 189 4.50 -13.42 9.20
C MET A 189 4.38 -12.19 8.31
N PHE A 190 4.51 -12.31 6.99
CA PHE A 190 4.32 -11.17 6.07
C PHE A 190 2.92 -10.55 6.22
N PHE A 191 1.86 -11.35 6.34
CA PHE A 191 0.51 -10.83 6.57
C PHE A 191 0.35 -10.15 7.92
N GLY A 192 0.87 -10.77 8.98
CA GLY A 192 0.87 -10.18 10.31
C GLY A 192 1.57 -8.82 10.29
N ILE A 193 2.76 -8.76 9.69
CA ILE A 193 3.55 -7.53 9.59
C ILE A 193 2.79 -6.44 8.80
N ILE A 194 2.25 -6.75 7.61
CA ILE A 194 1.46 -5.78 6.82
C ILE A 194 0.27 -5.25 7.63
N THR A 195 -0.42 -6.14 8.36
CA THR A 195 -1.56 -5.76 9.20
C THR A 195 -1.13 -4.86 10.35
N PHE A 196 -0.04 -5.19 11.05
CA PHE A 196 0.48 -4.39 12.15
C PHE A 196 0.97 -3.02 11.70
N ILE A 197 1.61 -2.92 10.54
CA ILE A 197 2.01 -1.66 9.91
C ILE A 197 0.77 -0.80 9.65
N ASN A 198 -0.25 -1.34 8.97
CA ASN A 198 -1.47 -0.57 8.71
C ASN A 198 -2.20 -0.11 10.00
N LEU A 199 -2.21 -0.95 11.05
CA LEU A 199 -2.75 -0.57 12.35
C LEU A 199 -1.90 0.51 13.03
N TYR A 200 -0.57 0.40 12.95
CA TYR A 200 0.36 1.40 13.46
C TYR A 200 0.16 2.74 12.76
N GLY A 201 0.04 2.76 11.43
CA GLY A 201 -0.31 3.96 10.67
C GLY A 201 -1.66 4.54 11.08
N LEU A 202 -2.69 3.70 11.30
CA LEU A 202 -4.03 4.15 11.73
C LEU A 202 -3.99 4.77 13.13
N ILE A 203 -3.24 4.15 14.06
CA ILE A 203 -3.01 4.69 15.40
C ILE A 203 -2.26 6.02 15.32
N ALA A 204 -1.17 6.09 14.56
CA ALA A 204 -0.39 7.30 14.37
C ALA A 204 -1.23 8.45 13.78
N TYR A 205 -2.11 8.12 12.84
CA TYR A 205 -3.05 9.09 12.28
C TYR A 205 -4.07 9.55 13.32
N ALA A 206 -4.69 8.64 14.06
CA ALA A 206 -5.67 8.96 15.10
C ALA A 206 -5.08 9.75 16.28
N THR A 207 -3.83 9.46 16.67
CA THR A 207 -3.11 10.21 17.71
C THR A 207 -2.49 11.51 17.18
N ARG A 208 -2.58 11.76 15.86
CA ARG A 208 -1.97 12.90 15.16
C ARG A 208 -0.45 12.96 15.34
N ASP A 209 0.20 11.80 15.50
CA ASP A 209 1.65 11.72 15.55
C ASP A 209 2.23 11.58 14.14
N ILE A 210 2.60 12.73 13.58
CA ILE A 210 3.18 12.82 12.23
C ILE A 210 4.47 11.99 12.10
N ARG A 211 5.30 11.88 13.16
CA ARG A 211 6.57 11.14 13.12
C ARG A 211 6.33 9.66 12.94
N HIS A 212 5.39 9.11 13.71
CA HIS A 212 5.00 7.72 13.61
C HIS A 212 4.34 7.43 12.26
N PHE A 213 3.57 8.38 11.72
CA PHE A 213 2.95 8.24 10.40
C PHE A 213 3.99 8.15 9.26
N TYR A 214 5.05 8.95 9.27
CA TYR A 214 6.14 8.81 8.28
C TYR A 214 7.10 7.66 8.57
N ALA A 215 7.27 7.27 9.84
CA ALA A 215 7.99 6.06 10.20
C ALA A 215 7.29 4.82 9.61
N ASP A 216 5.96 4.77 9.65
CA ASP A 216 5.16 3.72 9.01
C ASP A 216 5.48 3.61 7.50
N SER A 217 5.53 4.75 6.81
CA SER A 217 5.92 4.81 5.39
C SER A 217 7.34 4.27 5.15
N CYS A 218 8.28 4.54 6.05
CA CYS A 218 9.64 3.97 5.97
C CYS A 218 9.65 2.45 6.19
N ILE A 219 8.88 1.95 7.16
CA ILE A 219 8.75 0.52 7.45
C ILE A 219 8.17 -0.21 6.24
N ILE A 220 7.17 0.38 5.58
CA ILE A 220 6.61 -0.13 4.32
C ILE A 220 7.69 -0.29 3.24
N THR A 221 8.57 0.71 3.05
CA THR A 221 9.67 0.60 2.08
C THR A 221 10.56 -0.59 2.39
N LEU A 222 10.97 -0.75 3.65
CA LEU A 222 11.81 -1.87 4.09
C LEU A 222 11.10 -3.21 3.89
N LEU A 223 9.79 -3.26 4.11
CA LEU A 223 8.99 -4.45 3.86
C LEU A 223 8.95 -4.83 2.39
N ILE A 224 8.84 -3.86 1.48
CA ILE A 224 8.87 -4.11 0.03
C ILE A 224 10.21 -4.73 -0.37
N VAL A 225 11.33 -4.19 0.15
CA VAL A 225 12.66 -4.77 -0.08
C VAL A 225 12.77 -6.18 0.50
N ALA A 226 12.31 -6.39 1.74
CA ALA A 226 12.31 -7.70 2.38
C ALA A 226 11.47 -8.71 1.61
N PHE A 227 10.29 -8.31 1.13
CA PHE A 227 9.42 -9.12 0.30
C PHE A 227 10.10 -9.49 -1.03
N LEU A 228 10.75 -8.54 -1.70
CA LEU A 228 11.48 -8.79 -2.94
C LEU A 228 12.61 -9.82 -2.72
N ILE A 229 13.46 -9.61 -1.71
CA ILE A 229 14.54 -10.54 -1.35
C ILE A 229 13.98 -11.93 -1.05
N PHE A 230 12.90 -11.99 -0.28
CA PHE A 230 12.26 -13.24 0.07
C PHE A 230 11.66 -13.96 -1.16
N SER A 231 11.04 -13.21 -2.07
CA SER A 231 10.46 -13.74 -3.31
C SER A 231 11.51 -14.29 -4.27
N LEU A 232 12.70 -13.66 -4.32
CA LEU A 232 13.84 -14.11 -5.13
C LEU A 232 14.53 -15.33 -4.51
N ARG A 233 14.63 -15.38 -3.17
CA ARG A 233 15.28 -16.49 -2.45
C ARG A 233 14.42 -17.74 -2.39
N TYR A 234 13.10 -17.57 -2.32
CA TYR A 234 12.15 -18.68 -2.25
C TYR A 234 11.10 -18.60 -3.36
N PRO A 235 11.53 -18.67 -4.63
CA PRO A 235 10.61 -18.59 -5.76
C PRO A 235 9.52 -19.65 -5.65
N GLN A 236 9.78 -20.86 -5.16
CA GLN A 236 8.75 -21.90 -5.00
C GLN A 236 7.48 -21.46 -4.23
N TYR A 237 7.55 -20.44 -3.37
CA TYR A 237 6.41 -19.91 -2.63
C TYR A 237 5.65 -18.75 -3.34
N PHE A 238 6.23 -18.15 -4.38
CA PHE A 238 5.67 -16.97 -5.08
C PHE A 238 5.69 -17.08 -6.63
N LEU A 239 6.66 -17.84 -7.13
CA LEU A 239 7.09 -18.15 -8.48
C LEU A 239 7.36 -19.67 -8.56
N ARG A 240 6.32 -20.53 -8.55
CA ARG A 240 6.45 -21.85 -9.19
C ARG A 240 6.89 -21.66 -10.65
N VAL A 241 8.19 -21.56 -10.88
CA VAL A 241 8.78 -21.77 -12.19
C VAL A 241 8.40 -23.22 -12.50
N LYS A 242 7.47 -23.41 -13.44
CA LYS A 242 7.34 -24.74 -14.05
C LYS A 242 8.75 -25.08 -14.52
N PRO A 243 9.30 -26.27 -14.20
CA PRO A 243 10.36 -26.80 -15.03
C PRO A 243 9.80 -26.78 -16.45
N GLU A 244 10.56 -26.22 -17.39
CA GLU A 244 10.28 -26.38 -18.80
C GLU A 244 10.04 -27.88 -19.04
N SER A 245 8.83 -28.19 -19.48
CA SER A 245 8.44 -29.53 -19.94
C SER A 245 8.91 -29.72 -21.36
#